data_AF-A0A9P6XV67-F1
#
_entry.id   AF-A0A9P6XV67-F1
#
_cell.length_a   1.000
_cell.length_b   1.000
_cell.length_c   1.000
_cell.angle_alpha   90.00
_cell.angle_beta   90.00
_cell.angle_gamma   90.00
#
_symmetry.space_group_name_H-M   'P 1'
#
loop_
_entity.id
_entity.type
_entity.pdbx_description
1 polymer ?
#
loop_
_entity_poly.entity_id
_entity_poly.type
_entity_poly.pdbx_seq_one_letter_code
_entity_poly.pdbx_strand_id
1 'polypeptide(L)'
;MQLIGKLYRANGGWQADWVFVDNGRELNKWTSKDANAMRAMAAGADGAADALVKRYAKAGVATGQAGTYRVVVTGINSADDYLRLAAGLRDVPVVRNVTPLHASASQLELSLEMTTGLAGFNRMLGDNGVLVPSAPLPALPTPIDDTTGTPVAAPVSNEYRLR
;
A
#
# COMPACT_ATOMS: atom_id res chain seq x y z
N MET A 1 9.76 -20.03 7.73
CA MET A 1 8.76 -20.43 6.72
C MET A 1 8.95 -21.89 6.33
N GLN A 2 7.89 -22.68 6.32
CA GLN A 2 7.91 -24.10 5.98
C GLN A 2 6.63 -24.50 5.25
N LEU A 3 6.76 -25.30 4.19
CA LEU A 3 5.66 -26.01 3.55
C LEU A 3 5.75 -27.49 3.93
N ILE A 4 4.66 -28.05 4.45
CA ILE A 4 4.55 -29.45 4.86
C ILE A 4 3.48 -30.09 3.99
N GLY A 5 3.83 -31.20 3.32
CA GLY A 5 2.94 -31.90 2.40
C GLY A 5 2.84 -33.39 2.72
N LYS A 6 1.64 -33.95 2.64
CA LYS A 6 1.38 -35.39 2.71
C LYS A 6 0.74 -35.85 1.40
N LEU A 7 1.49 -36.61 0.59
CA LEU A 7 1.02 -37.19 -0.66
C LEU A 7 0.57 -38.64 -0.44
N TYR A 8 -0.59 -39.01 -0.99
CA TYR A 8 -1.14 -40.36 -0.94
C TYR A 8 -2.03 -40.65 -2.14
N ARG A 9 -2.29 -41.93 -2.40
CA ARG A 9 -3.25 -42.36 -3.43
C ARG A 9 -4.68 -42.19 -2.92
N ALA A 10 -5.54 -41.63 -3.77
CA ALA A 10 -6.97 -41.48 -3.48
C ALA A 10 -7.78 -41.47 -4.78
N ASN A 11 -8.94 -42.13 -4.78
CA ASN A 11 -9.93 -42.12 -5.89
C ASN A 11 -9.34 -42.36 -7.29
N GLY A 12 -8.45 -43.33 -7.44
CA GLY A 12 -7.83 -43.66 -8.72
C GLY A 12 -6.73 -42.69 -9.19
N GLY A 13 -6.36 -41.69 -8.38
CA GLY A 13 -5.29 -40.74 -8.64
C GLY A 13 -4.44 -40.46 -7.40
N TRP A 14 -3.84 -39.28 -7.37
CA TRP A 14 -3.00 -38.77 -6.30
C TRP A 14 -3.63 -37.54 -5.63
N GLN A 15 -3.53 -37.50 -4.31
CA GLN A 15 -3.97 -36.37 -3.49
C GLN A 15 -2.83 -35.96 -2.56
N ALA A 16 -2.60 -34.65 -2.44
CA ALA A 16 -1.65 -34.07 -1.52
C ALA A 16 -2.36 -33.10 -0.59
N ASP A 17 -2.17 -33.25 0.72
CA ASP A 17 -2.62 -32.28 1.72
C ASP A 17 -1.43 -31.42 2.15
N TRP A 18 -1.63 -30.10 2.14
CA TRP A 18 -0.59 -29.11 2.39
C TRP A 18 -0.93 -28.24 3.58
N VAL A 19 0.10 -27.91 4.36
CA VAL A 19 0.06 -26.91 5.41
C VAL A 19 1.26 -25.99 5.23
N PHE A 20 1.01 -24.69 5.08
CA PHE A 20 2.05 -23.67 5.04
C PHE A 20 2.14 -22.98 6.39
N VAL A 21 3.32 -22.98 6.98
CA VAL A 21 3.59 -22.46 8.33
C VAL A 21 4.63 -21.35 8.24
N ASP A 22 4.39 -20.27 8.98
CA ASP A 22 5.42 -19.27 9.23
C ASP A 22 5.48 -18.87 10.70
N ASN A 23 6.70 -18.80 11.22
CA ASN A 23 7.01 -18.55 12.63
C ASN A 23 6.13 -19.36 13.61
N GLY A 24 5.91 -20.65 13.31
CA GLY A 24 5.10 -21.56 14.13
C GLY A 24 3.58 -21.41 13.99
N ARG A 25 3.08 -20.50 13.14
CA ARG A 25 1.64 -20.34 12.86
C ARG A 25 1.27 -20.89 11.50
N GLU A 26 0.19 -21.68 11.45
CA GLU A 26 -0.43 -22.08 10.19
C GLU A 26 -0.95 -20.84 9.45
N LEU A 27 -0.41 -20.61 8.25
CA LEU A 27 -0.81 -19.51 7.37
C LEU A 27 -1.91 -19.93 6.40
N ASN A 28 -1.83 -21.16 5.89
CA ASN A 28 -2.80 -21.69 4.94
C ASN A 28 -2.77 -23.22 4.94
N LYS A 29 -3.91 -23.83 4.60
CA LYS A 29 -4.08 -25.28 4.48
C LYS A 29 -4.97 -25.59 3.28
N TRP A 30 -4.51 -26.47 2.41
CA TRP A 30 -5.24 -26.83 1.19
C TRP A 30 -4.91 -28.26 0.74
N THR A 31 -5.67 -28.72 -0.25
CA THR A 31 -5.51 -30.04 -0.85
C THR A 31 -5.36 -29.89 -2.35
N SER A 32 -4.46 -30.67 -2.94
CA SER A 32 -4.25 -30.78 -4.38
C SER A 32 -4.61 -32.19 -4.84
N LYS A 33 -5.19 -32.33 -6.04
CA LYS A 33 -5.53 -33.63 -6.62
C LYS A 33 -5.13 -33.66 -8.08
N ASP A 34 -4.48 -34.74 -8.51
CA ASP A 34 -4.11 -34.95 -9.91
C ASP A 34 -3.95 -36.45 -10.21
N ALA A 35 -4.10 -36.87 -11.46
CA ALA A 35 -3.81 -38.23 -11.89
C ALA A 35 -2.31 -38.56 -11.81
N ASN A 36 -1.45 -37.55 -11.89
CA ASN A 36 0.01 -37.65 -11.81
C ASN A 36 0.54 -37.11 -10.46
N ALA A 37 1.31 -37.94 -9.76
CA ALA A 37 1.92 -37.59 -8.47
C ALA A 37 2.77 -36.30 -8.51
N MET A 38 3.55 -36.10 -9.58
CA MET A 38 4.42 -34.93 -9.71
C MET A 38 3.60 -33.64 -9.86
N ARG A 39 2.47 -33.70 -10.57
CA ARG A 39 1.55 -32.55 -10.71
C ARG A 39 0.86 -32.22 -9.39
N ALA A 40 0.38 -33.25 -8.67
CA ALA A 40 -0.20 -33.07 -7.33
C ALA A 40 0.81 -32.46 -6.33
N MET A 41 2.10 -32.79 -6.48
CA MET A 41 3.19 -32.21 -5.68
C MET A 41 3.51 -30.75 -6.06
N ALA A 42 3.58 -30.44 -7.36
CA ALA A 42 3.92 -29.09 -7.83
C ALA A 42 2.94 -28.02 -7.33
N ALA A 43 1.65 -28.37 -7.23
CA ALA A 43 0.60 -27.48 -6.72
C ALA A 43 0.80 -27.03 -5.25
N GLY A 44 1.72 -27.66 -4.50
CA GLY A 44 2.14 -27.17 -3.18
C GLY A 44 2.92 -25.86 -3.24
N ALA A 45 3.73 -25.65 -4.28
CA ALA A 45 4.48 -24.39 -4.44
C ALA A 45 3.55 -23.22 -4.79
N ASP A 46 2.57 -23.46 -5.67
CA ASP A 46 1.59 -22.45 -6.09
C ASP A 46 0.76 -21.96 -4.89
N GLY A 47 0.27 -22.88 -4.05
CA GLY A 47 -0.51 -22.51 -2.86
C GLY A 47 0.31 -21.79 -1.78
N ALA A 48 1.62 -22.06 -1.70
CA ALA A 48 2.52 -21.30 -0.83
C ALA A 48 2.75 -19.87 -1.35
N ALA A 49 2.91 -19.71 -2.66
CA ALA A 49 3.02 -18.39 -3.30
C ALA A 49 1.76 -17.54 -3.07
N ASP A 50 0.57 -18.11 -3.27
CA ASP A 50 -0.71 -17.43 -3.01
C ASP A 50 -0.85 -17.01 -1.54
N ALA A 51 -0.43 -17.86 -0.60
CA ALA A 51 -0.47 -17.55 0.82
C ALA A 51 0.47 -16.39 1.18
N LEU A 52 1.66 -16.33 0.57
CA LEU A 52 2.60 -15.23 0.73
C LEU A 52 2.04 -13.94 0.14
N VAL A 53 1.53 -13.97 -1.09
CA VAL A 53 0.90 -12.81 -1.74
C VAL A 53 -0.23 -12.27 -0.87
N LYS A 54 -1.13 -13.12 -0.38
CA LYS A 54 -2.26 -12.68 0.47
C LYS A 54 -1.82 -12.05 1.78
N ARG A 55 -0.71 -12.51 2.37
CA ARG A 55 -0.16 -11.94 3.62
C ARG A 55 0.55 -10.61 3.38
N TYR A 56 1.39 -10.50 2.36
CA TYR A 56 2.14 -9.28 2.07
C TYR A 56 1.31 -8.21 1.36
N ALA A 57 0.31 -8.60 0.55
CA ALA A 57 -0.65 -7.67 0.00
C ALA A 57 -1.43 -6.96 1.10
N LYS A 58 -1.85 -7.67 2.17
CA LYS A 58 -2.49 -7.04 3.34
C LYS A 58 -1.57 -6.04 4.05
N ALA A 59 -0.26 -6.30 4.11
CA ALA A 59 0.70 -5.35 4.66
C ALA A 59 0.82 -4.09 3.78
N GLY A 60 0.82 -4.25 2.44
CA GLY A 60 0.74 -3.13 1.49
C GLY A 60 -0.57 -2.35 1.58
N VAL A 61 -1.70 -3.02 1.83
CA VAL A 61 -3.01 -2.36 2.08
C VAL A 61 -2.98 -1.51 3.36
N ALA A 62 -2.26 -1.95 4.40
CA ALA A 62 -2.15 -1.21 5.67
C ALA A 62 -1.27 0.06 5.59
N THR A 63 -0.42 0.19 4.57
CA THR A 63 0.39 1.40 4.29
C THR A 63 -0.09 2.17 3.06
N GLY A 64 -0.93 1.57 2.21
CA GLY A 64 -1.33 2.11 0.91
C GLY A 64 -0.24 1.96 -0.16
N GLN A 65 -0.63 2.17 -1.42
CA GLN A 65 0.22 2.00 -2.61
C GLN A 65 1.22 3.16 -2.79
N ALA A 66 2.45 2.86 -3.22
CA ALA A 66 3.40 3.88 -3.64
C ALA A 66 2.87 4.68 -4.86
N GLY A 67 3.15 5.97 -4.92
CA GLY A 67 2.70 6.82 -6.01
C GLY A 67 2.76 8.30 -5.69
N THR A 68 2.17 9.10 -6.57
CA THR A 68 2.09 10.55 -6.44
C THR A 68 0.75 10.94 -5.83
N TYR A 69 0.81 11.70 -4.73
CA TYR A 69 -0.36 12.14 -3.98
C TYR A 69 -0.43 13.66 -3.97
N ARG A 70 -1.62 14.21 -4.23
CA ARG A 70 -1.86 15.65 -4.07
C ARG A 70 -2.32 15.91 -2.64
N VAL A 71 -1.71 16.86 -1.96
CA VAL A 71 -2.11 17.25 -0.61
C VAL A 71 -2.29 18.75 -0.53
N VAL A 72 -3.23 19.19 0.29
CA VAL A 72 -3.44 20.61 0.58
C VAL A 72 -3.02 20.85 2.00
N VAL A 73 -2.04 21.72 2.21
CA VAL A 73 -1.56 22.11 3.54
C VAL A 73 -2.13 23.48 3.87
N THR A 74 -2.85 23.56 4.97
CA THR A 74 -3.44 24.80 5.51
C THR A 74 -2.64 25.31 6.71
N GLY A 75 -2.78 26.61 7.01
CA GLY A 75 -2.12 27.24 8.16
C GLY A 75 -0.71 27.74 7.88
N ILE A 76 -0.32 27.84 6.61
CA ILE A 76 0.95 28.46 6.20
C ILE A 76 0.69 29.95 6.03
N ASN A 77 1.14 30.77 6.98
CA ASN A 77 0.91 32.22 6.98
C ASN A 77 2.20 33.03 6.80
N SER A 78 3.36 32.36 6.81
CA SER A 78 4.67 32.99 6.71
C SER A 78 5.69 32.13 5.94
N ALA A 79 6.82 32.74 5.56
CA ALA A 79 7.95 32.00 4.99
C ALA A 79 8.57 31.02 6.00
N ASP A 80 8.52 31.34 7.28
CA ASP A 80 9.02 30.48 8.34
C ASP A 80 8.17 29.19 8.48
N ASP A 81 6.84 29.32 8.41
CA ASP A 81 5.91 28.19 8.36
C ASP A 81 6.21 27.26 7.18
N TYR A 82 6.50 27.83 6.01
CA TYR A 82 6.88 27.07 4.83
C TYR A 82 8.21 26.33 5.01
N LEU A 83 9.22 26.97 5.61
CA LEU A 83 10.51 26.32 5.87
C LEU A 83 10.37 25.16 6.86
N ARG A 84 9.54 25.32 7.91
CA ARG A 84 9.23 24.22 8.84
C ARG A 84 8.54 23.06 8.13
N LEU A 85 7.56 23.35 7.28
CA LEU A 85 6.89 22.34 6.47
C LEU A 85 7.88 21.60 5.56
N ALA A 86 8.70 22.33 4.82
CA ALA A 86 9.67 21.74 3.90
C ALA A 86 10.72 20.88 4.62
N ALA A 87 11.22 21.35 5.76
CA ALA A 87 12.15 20.57 6.59
C ALA A 87 11.47 19.31 7.13
N GLY A 88 10.27 19.44 7.71
CA GLY A 88 9.56 18.31 8.29
C GLY A 88 9.15 17.28 7.23
N LEU A 89 8.74 17.68 6.03
CA LEU A 89 8.45 16.76 4.92
C LEU A 89 9.69 16.02 4.42
N ARG A 90 10.86 16.68 4.41
CA ARG A 90 12.13 16.05 4.03
C ARG A 90 12.57 14.99 5.04
N ASP A 91 12.26 15.18 6.32
CA ASP A 91 12.59 14.23 7.38
C ASP A 91 11.67 12.99 7.38
N VAL A 92 10.53 13.03 6.67
CA VAL A 92 9.64 11.86 6.54
C VAL A 92 10.22 10.85 5.55
N PRO A 93 10.64 9.65 5.97
CA PRO A 93 11.39 8.72 5.12
C PRO A 93 10.61 8.21 3.90
N VAL A 94 9.28 8.26 3.95
CA VAL A 94 8.42 7.76 2.86
C VAL A 94 8.25 8.77 1.72
N VAL A 95 8.61 10.05 1.94
CA VAL A 95 8.52 11.13 0.95
C VAL A 95 9.81 11.14 0.12
N ARG A 96 9.69 10.90 -1.19
CA ARG A 96 10.81 10.93 -2.14
C ARG A 96 11.02 12.31 -2.73
N ASN A 97 9.93 12.95 -3.10
CA ASN A 97 9.95 14.24 -3.76
C ASN A 97 8.76 15.09 -3.33
N VAL A 98 8.96 16.40 -3.28
CA VAL A 98 7.96 17.40 -2.91
C VAL A 98 7.97 18.47 -3.99
N THR A 99 6.87 18.59 -4.73
CA THR A 99 6.70 19.61 -5.77
C THR A 99 5.56 20.54 -5.40
N PRO A 100 5.81 21.84 -5.14
CA PRO A 100 4.76 22.83 -4.99
C PRO A 100 3.97 22.97 -6.29
N LEU A 101 2.64 22.88 -6.22
CA LEU A 101 1.77 23.02 -7.39
C LEU A 101 1.13 24.40 -7.44
N HIS A 102 0.59 24.85 -6.31
CA HIS A 102 -0.13 26.10 -6.21
C HIS A 102 -0.07 26.64 -4.78
N ALA A 103 0.11 27.95 -4.63
CA ALA A 103 0.10 28.62 -3.33
C ALA A 103 -1.00 29.69 -3.32
N SER A 104 -1.83 29.67 -2.29
CA SER A 104 -2.84 30.70 -2.00
C SER A 104 -2.56 31.34 -0.64
N ALA A 105 -3.37 32.32 -0.23
CA ALA A 105 -3.10 33.12 0.97
C ALA A 105 -2.96 32.32 2.27
N SER A 106 -3.61 31.17 2.40
CA SER A 106 -3.55 30.32 3.61
C SER A 106 -3.41 28.83 3.32
N GLN A 107 -3.24 28.45 2.05
CA GLN A 107 -3.16 27.06 1.61
C GLN A 107 -2.04 26.87 0.60
N LEU A 108 -1.37 25.73 0.69
CA LEU A 108 -0.34 25.29 -0.25
C LEU A 108 -0.70 23.91 -0.77
N GLU A 109 -0.86 23.80 -2.07
CA GLU A 109 -1.02 22.53 -2.74
C GLU A 109 0.35 21.95 -3.10
N LEU A 110 0.58 20.72 -2.69
CA LEU A 110 1.80 19.98 -2.92
C LEU A 110 1.49 18.67 -3.65
N SER A 111 2.39 18.31 -4.55
CA SER A 111 2.50 16.95 -5.09
C SER A 111 3.61 16.23 -4.33
N LEU A 112 3.27 15.13 -3.68
CA LEU A 112 4.20 14.29 -2.92
C LEU A 112 4.40 12.97 -3.67
N GLU A 113 5.63 12.67 -4.05
CA GLU A 113 6.00 11.34 -4.52
C GLU A 113 6.36 10.47 -3.32
N MET A 114 5.70 9.32 -3.18
CA MET A 114 5.75 8.53 -1.96
C MET A 114 6.00 7.04 -2.21
N THR A 115 6.77 6.43 -1.31
CA THR A 115 7.00 4.97 -1.28
C THR A 115 5.85 4.18 -0.66
N THR A 116 4.91 4.87 -0.02
CA THR A 116 3.70 4.32 0.59
C THR A 116 2.51 5.18 0.20
N GLY A 117 1.30 4.75 0.52
CA GLY A 117 0.14 5.64 0.44
C GLY A 117 -0.02 6.55 1.65
N LEU A 118 -1.13 7.31 1.66
CA LEU A 118 -1.47 8.27 2.72
C LEU A 118 -1.54 7.62 4.12
N ALA A 119 -1.97 6.35 4.22
CA ALA A 119 -2.00 5.65 5.51
C ALA A 119 -0.59 5.41 6.08
N GLY A 120 0.37 5.05 5.23
CA GLY A 120 1.78 4.93 5.60
C GLY A 120 2.41 6.29 5.92
N PHE A 121 2.06 7.33 5.16
CA PHE A 121 2.49 8.70 5.42
C PHE A 121 2.08 9.17 6.82
N ASN A 122 0.79 9.07 7.15
CA ASN A 122 0.25 9.51 8.43
C ASN A 122 0.89 8.77 9.61
N ARG A 123 1.19 7.48 9.43
CA ARG A 123 1.90 6.69 10.44
C ARG A 123 3.34 7.18 10.64
N MET A 124 4.01 7.60 9.57
CA MET A 124 5.40 8.09 9.63
C MET A 124 5.51 9.53 10.14
N LEU A 125 4.50 10.37 9.91
CA LEU A 125 4.39 11.67 10.58
C LEU A 125 4.29 11.49 12.10
N GLY A 126 3.50 10.52 12.56
CA GLY A 126 3.34 10.21 13.97
C GLY A 126 2.72 11.35 14.79
N ASP A 127 2.70 11.20 16.12
CA ASP A 127 2.02 12.14 17.01
C ASP A 127 2.70 13.52 17.11
N ASN A 128 3.97 13.65 16.70
CA ASN A 128 4.74 14.90 16.73
C ASN A 128 5.13 15.41 15.34
N GLY A 129 4.57 14.84 14.26
CA GLY A 129 4.85 15.28 12.90
C GLY A 129 4.45 16.74 12.63
N VAL A 130 5.10 17.34 11.62
CA VAL A 130 4.86 18.74 11.21
C VAL A 130 3.44 18.98 10.66
N LEU A 131 2.77 17.92 10.20
CA LEU A 131 1.41 17.97 9.66
C LEU A 131 0.44 17.13 10.49
N VAL A 132 -0.79 17.63 10.60
CA VAL A 132 -1.94 16.88 11.15
C VAL A 132 -3.01 16.75 10.07
N PRO A 133 -3.59 15.56 9.83
CA PRO A 133 -4.73 15.42 8.93
C PRO A 133 -5.92 16.24 9.43
N SER A 134 -6.48 17.13 8.59
CA SER A 134 -7.64 17.96 8.96
C SER A 134 -8.96 17.41 8.42
N ALA A 135 -8.96 16.88 7.20
CA ALA A 135 -10.09 16.19 6.59
C ALA A 135 -9.66 15.39 5.35
N PRO A 136 -10.36 14.30 5.00
CA PRO A 136 -10.31 13.78 3.64
C PRO A 136 -10.89 14.82 2.69
N LEU A 137 -10.15 15.20 1.65
CA LEU A 137 -10.74 16.03 0.60
C LEU A 137 -11.74 15.17 -0.19
N PRO A 138 -12.84 15.76 -0.71
CA PRO A 138 -13.68 15.06 -1.66
C PRO A 138 -12.79 14.53 -2.79
N ALA A 139 -12.94 13.26 -3.14
CA ALA A 139 -12.23 12.71 -4.30
C ALA A 139 -12.55 13.59 -5.51
N LEU A 140 -11.52 14.17 -6.14
CA LEU A 140 -11.70 14.86 -7.40
C LEU A 140 -12.31 13.87 -8.40
N PRO A 141 -13.23 14.30 -9.28
CA PRO A 141 -13.72 13.44 -10.34
C PRO A 141 -12.53 12.85 -11.09
N THR A 142 -12.51 11.53 -11.23
CA THR A 142 -11.44 10.79 -11.93
C THR A 142 -11.28 11.39 -13.32
N PRO A 143 -10.11 11.97 -13.65
CA PRO A 143 -9.82 12.39 -15.02
C PRO A 143 -10.00 11.18 -15.94
N ILE A 144 -10.70 11.39 -17.04
CA ILE A 144 -10.86 10.37 -18.07
C ILE A 144 -9.64 10.52 -18.98
N ASP A 145 -8.91 9.44 -19.25
CA ASP A 145 -7.84 9.48 -20.23
C ASP A 145 -8.48 9.62 -21.63
N ASP A 146 -8.38 10.80 -22.25
CA ASP A 146 -9.01 11.09 -23.56
C ASP A 146 -8.51 10.17 -24.69
N THR A 147 -7.38 9.50 -24.50
CA THR A 147 -6.78 8.55 -25.46
C THR A 147 -7.26 7.11 -25.26
N THR A 148 -7.68 6.75 -24.05
CA THR A 148 -7.90 5.35 -23.67
C THR A 148 -9.30 5.09 -23.10
N GLY A 149 -10.06 6.13 -22.78
CA GLY A 149 -11.40 6.07 -22.18
C GLY A 149 -11.44 5.42 -20.78
N THR A 150 -10.28 5.17 -20.18
CA THR A 150 -10.17 4.53 -18.86
C THR A 150 -10.12 5.60 -17.76
N PRO A 151 -10.75 5.35 -16.59
CA PRO A 151 -10.60 6.22 -15.44
C PRO A 151 -9.14 6.27 -15.00
N VAL A 152 -8.50 7.43 -15.07
CA VAL A 152 -7.24 7.66 -14.36
C VAL A 152 -7.59 7.73 -12.88
N ALA A 153 -6.88 6.96 -12.05
CA ALA A 153 -7.05 7.01 -10.61
C ALA A 153 -6.95 8.48 -10.16
N ALA A 154 -8.02 9.01 -9.57
CA ALA A 154 -8.04 10.38 -9.09
C ALA A 154 -6.87 10.56 -8.11
N PRO A 155 -6.12 11.67 -8.17
CA PRO A 155 -5.12 11.96 -7.17
C PRO A 155 -5.83 12.01 -5.82
N VAL A 156 -5.60 10.99 -5.01
CA VAL A 156 -6.15 10.86 -3.67
C VAL A 156 -5.68 12.07 -2.89
N SER A 157 -6.63 12.95 -2.59
CA SER A 157 -6.39 14.27 -2.05
C SER A 157 -6.72 14.26 -0.56
N ASN A 158 -5.80 14.72 0.26
CA ASN A 158 -6.02 14.88 1.71
C ASN A 158 -5.66 16.31 2.12
N GLU A 159 -6.45 16.85 3.05
CA GLU A 159 -6.15 18.13 3.68
C GLU A 159 -5.35 17.90 4.96
N TYR A 160 -4.30 18.69 5.12
CA TYR A 160 -3.45 18.73 6.29
C TYR A 160 -3.41 20.14 6.86
N ARG A 161 -3.18 20.24 8.16
CA ARG A 161 -2.88 21.47 8.86
C ARG A 161 -1.45 21.44 9.38
N LEU A 162 -0.72 22.53 9.18
CA LEU A 162 0.58 22.73 9.81
C LEU A 162 0.42 22.83 11.34
N ARG A 163 1.33 22.19 12.09
CA ARG A 163 1.37 22.31 13.56
C ARG A 163 2.01 23.60 14.04
#